data_AF-A0A812VVV9-F1
#
_entry.id   AF-A0A812VVV9-F1
#
_cell.length_a   1.000
_cell.length_b   1.000
_cell.length_c   1.000
_cell.angle_alpha   90.00
_cell.angle_beta   90.00
_cell.angle_gamma   90.00
#
_symmetry.space_group_name_H-M   'P 1'
#
loop_
_entity.id
_entity.type
_entity.pdbx_description
1 polymer ?
#
loop_
_entity_poly.entity_id
_entity_poly.type
_entity_poly.pdbx_seq_one_letter_code
_entity_poly.pdbx_strand_id
1 'polypeptide(L)'
;MLQEPSGAAKPCKLYRCPARAAPAEQPQRATFGEVPGCSTCISSEHNHRARRDPAHVQAQRKPPPEGWQAQAGQLLTTRATQRKRQDQRNLAALKRFGAKGLKIEFGVSATAAQSAAAEAVEGTNHSVPVFLTDTIRDFKEKLSDACRRESEFWRNRGDADVATKFSDIEMNHRYLVMAHVPSSKVVQMQKKNLQSTSEYAHAQQLSLNDPMSWVPLDFENAFSQYVSKFGFGHGKVSLRVVEGTEGYKAVNPHYQAWLEDKRTTTLKDLNEVDRCFGWAKFVHKVDGKQTAASASSSAESRVEKVHRPEPGESVEWRPAIIRKARDGRNDDYQNRDYFRVQWVHGTPGNSDNNFLLHKSAVLLAPRAPKIDDNTHFRHLEVLKQ
;
A
#
# COMPACT_ATOMS: atom_id res chain seq x y z
N MET A 1 25.33 -37.28 39.79
CA MET A 1 23.93 -36.85 39.57
C MET A 1 23.94 -35.75 38.51
N LEU A 2 23.45 -36.05 37.31
CA LEU A 2 22.65 -35.17 36.46
C LEU A 2 22.36 -35.96 35.17
N GLN A 3 21.07 -36.23 34.96
CA GLN A 3 20.49 -37.03 33.90
C GLN A 3 20.46 -36.26 32.58
N GLU A 4 20.72 -36.98 31.48
CA GLU A 4 20.35 -36.56 30.13
C GLU A 4 18.83 -36.76 29.90
N PRO A 5 18.15 -35.86 29.17
CA PRO A 5 16.79 -36.11 28.73
C PRO A 5 16.76 -36.77 27.34
N SER A 6 16.18 -37.96 27.28
CA SER A 6 15.78 -38.62 26.03
C SER A 6 14.51 -37.96 25.48
N GLY A 7 14.63 -37.33 24.31
CA GLY A 7 13.50 -36.77 23.56
C GLY A 7 13.02 -37.76 22.51
N ALA A 8 11.98 -38.53 22.83
CA ALA A 8 11.33 -39.45 21.90
C ALA A 8 10.59 -38.69 20.78
N ALA A 9 10.95 -38.96 19.53
CA ALA A 9 10.28 -38.47 18.34
C ALA A 9 8.90 -39.15 18.18
N LYS A 10 7.84 -38.35 18.03
CA LYS A 10 6.49 -38.82 17.69
C LYS A 10 6.37 -39.03 16.17
N PRO A 11 5.74 -40.12 15.70
CA PRO A 11 5.60 -40.39 14.27
C PRO A 11 4.53 -39.49 13.61
N CYS A 12 4.88 -38.95 12.45
CA CYS A 12 3.98 -38.25 11.55
C CYS A 12 2.87 -39.18 11.05
N LYS A 13 1.61 -38.79 11.30
CA LYS A 13 0.44 -39.44 10.68
C LYS A 13 0.34 -39.02 9.21
N LEU A 14 0.66 -39.94 8.31
CA LEU A 14 0.28 -39.89 6.90
C LEU A 14 -1.25 -39.97 6.77
N TYR A 15 -1.87 -38.89 6.29
CA TYR A 15 -3.26 -38.93 5.83
C TYR A 15 -3.31 -39.54 4.43
N ARG A 16 -3.93 -40.72 4.32
CA ARG A 16 -4.34 -41.33 3.04
C ARG A 16 -5.51 -40.54 2.46
N CYS A 17 -5.40 -40.12 1.20
CA CYS A 17 -6.56 -39.75 0.39
C CYS A 17 -7.43 -40.98 0.12
N PRO A 18 -8.75 -40.92 0.36
CA PRO A 18 -9.66 -41.95 -0.14
C PRO A 18 -9.95 -41.73 -1.62
N ALA A 19 -10.10 -42.86 -2.29
CA ALA A 19 -10.24 -43.01 -3.72
C ALA A 19 -11.52 -42.41 -4.30
N ARG A 20 -11.40 -42.06 -5.58
CA ARG A 20 -12.39 -41.58 -6.54
C ARG A 20 -13.55 -42.59 -6.66
N ALA A 21 -14.76 -42.20 -6.25
CA ALA A 21 -15.99 -42.94 -6.54
C ALA A 21 -16.62 -42.43 -7.85
N ALA A 22 -17.09 -43.37 -8.66
CA ALA A 22 -17.72 -43.19 -9.96
C ALA A 22 -19.11 -42.52 -9.86
N PRO A 23 -19.66 -41.95 -10.96
CA PRO A 23 -20.91 -41.21 -10.94
C PRO A 23 -22.12 -42.16 -10.97
N ALA A 24 -23.05 -41.96 -10.03
CA ALA A 24 -24.35 -42.62 -10.01
C ALA A 24 -25.42 -41.70 -10.64
N GLU A 25 -26.04 -42.26 -11.68
CA GLU A 25 -27.42 -42.15 -12.17
C GLU A 25 -28.29 -40.92 -11.86
N GLN A 26 -28.83 -40.36 -12.95
CA GLN A 26 -29.96 -39.44 -13.02
C GLN A 26 -31.26 -40.06 -12.48
N PRO A 27 -32.13 -39.25 -11.86
CA PRO A 27 -33.57 -39.47 -11.95
C PRO A 27 -34.28 -38.32 -12.68
N GLN A 28 -34.80 -38.70 -13.84
CA GLN A 28 -36.15 -38.45 -14.36
C GLN A 28 -36.89 -37.13 -14.02
N ARG A 29 -37.16 -36.41 -15.12
CA ARG A 29 -38.20 -35.39 -15.32
C ARG A 29 -39.50 -35.72 -14.58
N ALA A 30 -39.90 -34.85 -13.66
CA ALA A 30 -41.30 -34.68 -13.28
C ALA A 30 -41.90 -33.54 -14.13
N THR A 31 -42.91 -33.88 -14.92
CA THR A 31 -43.80 -32.98 -15.63
C THR A 31 -44.64 -32.19 -14.63
N PHE A 32 -44.50 -30.86 -14.62
CA PHE A 32 -45.42 -29.97 -13.92
C PHE A 32 -46.66 -29.74 -14.79
N GLY A 33 -47.81 -30.11 -14.24
CA GLY A 33 -49.12 -29.85 -14.81
C GLY A 33 -49.52 -28.38 -14.69
N GLU A 34 -50.21 -27.92 -15.72
CA GLU A 34 -50.91 -26.64 -15.78
C GLU A 34 -52.05 -26.62 -14.75
N VAL A 35 -52.16 -25.52 -14.00
CA VAL A 35 -53.37 -25.18 -13.24
C VAL A 35 -53.83 -23.79 -13.70
N PRO A 36 -55.08 -23.63 -14.16
CA PRO A 36 -55.61 -22.35 -14.60
C PRO A 36 -56.34 -21.61 -13.46
N GLY A 37 -56.21 -20.28 -13.47
CA GLY A 37 -57.30 -19.35 -13.12
C GLY A 37 -57.54 -19.00 -11.65
N CYS A 38 -57.25 -17.74 -11.30
CA CYS A 38 -58.06 -16.92 -10.37
C CYS A 38 -57.55 -15.45 -10.49
N SER A 39 -58.11 -14.62 -11.36
CA SER A 39 -59.28 -13.74 -11.13
C SER A 39 -59.27 -12.98 -9.79
N THR A 40 -59.00 -11.68 -9.90
CA THR A 40 -59.60 -10.57 -9.11
C THR A 40 -59.49 -10.60 -7.59
N CYS A 41 -58.69 -9.68 -7.04
CA CYS A 41 -59.05 -8.83 -5.89
C CYS A 41 -58.31 -7.49 -6.02
N ILE A 42 -59.05 -6.44 -6.40
CA ILE A 42 -58.63 -5.05 -6.31
C ILE A 42 -58.85 -4.64 -4.85
N SER A 43 -57.78 -4.42 -4.10
CA SER A 43 -57.83 -3.75 -2.79
C SER A 43 -57.21 -2.36 -2.93
N SER A 44 -58.09 -1.37 -3.05
CA SER A 44 -57.76 0.05 -2.98
C SER A 44 -57.45 0.44 -1.54
N GLU A 45 -56.17 0.48 -1.17
CA GLU A 45 -55.74 1.09 0.09
C GLU A 45 -55.80 2.62 0.00
N HIS A 46 -56.77 3.19 0.73
CA HIS A 46 -56.87 4.61 1.03
C HIS A 46 -55.67 5.04 1.88
N ASN A 47 -54.70 5.68 1.23
CA ASN A 47 -53.54 6.26 1.90
C ASN A 47 -53.92 7.65 2.44
N HIS A 48 -54.23 7.73 3.73
CA HIS A 48 -54.41 8.99 4.47
C HIS A 48 -53.08 9.76 4.52
N ARG A 49 -52.85 10.62 3.52
CA ARG A 49 -51.81 11.66 3.58
C ARG A 49 -52.18 12.69 4.65
N ALA A 50 -51.58 12.55 5.82
CA ALA A 50 -51.48 13.61 6.79
C ALA A 50 -50.76 14.80 6.14
N ARG A 51 -51.51 15.87 5.88
CA ARG A 51 -50.98 17.19 5.50
C ARG A 51 -50.14 17.69 6.66
N ARG A 52 -48.82 17.70 6.50
CA ARG A 52 -47.92 18.50 7.34
C ARG A 52 -47.89 19.91 6.79
N ASP A 53 -48.29 20.86 7.62
CA ASP A 53 -48.22 22.29 7.34
C ASP A 53 -46.78 22.72 7.06
N PRO A 54 -46.49 23.37 5.90
CA PRO A 54 -45.19 23.96 5.62
C PRO A 54 -45.16 25.39 6.17
N ALA A 55 -45.34 25.54 7.49
CA ALA A 55 -45.20 26.84 8.14
C ALA A 55 -43.80 26.98 8.75
N HIS A 56 -43.00 27.82 8.10
CA HIS A 56 -42.13 28.79 8.76
C HIS A 56 -40.87 28.30 9.49
N VAL A 57 -39.82 27.97 8.72
CA VAL A 57 -38.43 28.31 9.13
C VAL A 57 -37.67 28.87 7.92
N GLN A 58 -38.05 30.08 7.48
CA GLN A 58 -37.16 30.92 6.69
C GLN A 58 -36.07 31.45 7.63
N ALA A 59 -35.05 30.63 7.89
CA ALA A 59 -33.80 31.15 8.40
C ALA A 59 -33.22 32.06 7.31
N GLN A 60 -33.37 33.38 7.48
CA GLN A 60 -32.77 34.39 6.61
C GLN A 60 -31.26 34.14 6.57
N ARG A 61 -30.81 33.43 5.54
CA ARG A 61 -29.39 33.36 5.21
C ARG A 61 -29.01 34.78 4.81
N LYS A 62 -28.22 35.44 5.64
CA LYS A 62 -27.63 36.74 5.28
C LYS A 62 -27.04 36.60 3.88
N PRO A 63 -27.40 37.47 2.93
CA PRO A 63 -26.83 37.40 1.59
C PRO A 63 -25.31 37.47 1.73
N PRO A 64 -24.56 36.66 0.95
CA PRO A 64 -23.12 36.74 0.95
C PRO A 64 -22.73 38.20 0.67
N PRO A 65 -21.75 38.78 1.39
CA PRO A 65 -21.37 40.17 1.19
C PRO A 65 -20.94 40.34 -0.27
N GLU A 66 -21.73 41.07 -1.04
CA GLU A 66 -21.41 41.42 -2.42
C GLU A 66 -20.51 42.67 -2.41
N GLY A 67 -19.43 42.61 -3.18
CA GLY A 67 -18.51 43.73 -3.35
C GLY A 67 -17.03 43.32 -3.35
N TRP A 68 -16.19 44.28 -3.72
CA TRP A 68 -14.73 44.14 -3.80
C TRP A 68 -14.09 43.64 -2.49
N GLN A 69 -14.73 43.89 -1.34
CA GLN A 69 -14.28 43.41 -0.03
C GLN A 69 -14.32 41.88 0.08
N ALA A 70 -15.30 41.20 -0.55
CA ALA A 70 -15.36 39.74 -0.59
C ALA A 70 -14.29 39.14 -1.52
N GLN A 71 -13.93 39.86 -2.59
CA GLN A 71 -12.83 39.48 -3.48
C GLN A 71 -11.45 39.70 -2.83
N ALA A 72 -11.27 40.79 -2.09
CA ALA A 72 -10.03 41.09 -1.36
C ALA A 72 -9.73 40.04 -0.27
N GLY A 73 -10.76 39.57 0.42
CA GLY A 73 -10.63 38.48 1.40
C GLY A 73 -10.15 37.17 0.79
N GLN A 74 -10.46 36.88 -0.48
CA GLN A 74 -9.96 35.68 -1.16
C GLN A 74 -8.49 35.79 -1.57
N LEU A 75 -8.04 36.98 -1.97
CA LEU A 75 -6.64 37.24 -2.35
C LEU A 75 -5.68 37.23 -1.15
N LEU A 76 -6.18 37.53 0.06
CA LEU A 76 -5.40 37.48 1.30
C LEU A 76 -5.37 36.10 1.95
N THR A 77 -6.07 35.10 1.41
CA THR A 77 -5.94 33.73 1.94
C THR A 77 -4.57 33.16 1.61
N THR A 78 -3.80 32.85 2.66
CA THR A 78 -2.49 32.22 2.47
C THR A 78 -2.62 30.91 1.68
N ARG A 79 -1.59 30.54 0.91
CA ARG A 79 -1.53 29.25 0.18
C ARG A 79 -1.84 28.05 1.08
N ALA A 80 -1.46 28.11 2.36
CA ALA A 80 -1.75 27.07 3.34
C ALA A 80 -3.26 26.94 3.63
N THR A 81 -3.98 28.06 3.77
CA THR A 81 -5.42 28.08 3.97
C THR A 81 -6.17 27.55 2.74
N GLN A 82 -5.72 27.90 1.52
CA GLN A 82 -6.31 27.36 0.29
C GLN A 82 -6.13 25.83 0.21
N ARG A 83 -4.94 25.30 0.50
CA ARG A 83 -4.70 23.85 0.56
C ARG A 83 -5.63 23.17 1.56
N LYS A 84 -5.71 23.68 2.79
CA LYS A 84 -6.60 23.14 3.82
C LYS A 84 -8.07 23.14 3.39
N ARG A 85 -8.52 24.19 2.70
CA ARG A 85 -9.91 24.30 2.20
C ARG A 85 -10.18 23.30 1.06
N GLN A 86 -9.21 23.09 0.18
CA GLN A 86 -9.28 22.07 -0.87
C GLN A 86 -9.27 20.66 -0.28
N ASP A 87 -8.40 20.39 0.69
CA ASP A 87 -8.34 19.11 1.42
C ASP A 87 -9.66 18.85 2.14
N GLN A 88 -10.26 19.87 2.74
CA GLN A 88 -11.57 19.75 3.40
C GLN A 88 -12.71 19.49 2.41
N ARG A 89 -12.66 20.05 1.18
CA ARG A 89 -13.60 19.71 0.10
C ARG A 89 -13.41 18.27 -0.37
N ASN A 90 -12.17 17.82 -0.54
CA ASN A 90 -11.87 16.43 -0.91
C ASN A 90 -12.35 15.46 0.19
N LEU A 91 -12.14 15.77 1.47
CA LEU A 91 -12.67 15.01 2.60
C LEU A 91 -14.21 15.01 2.66
N ALA A 92 -14.85 16.14 2.33
CA ALA A 92 -16.31 16.20 2.26
C ALA A 92 -16.88 15.39 1.08
N ALA A 93 -16.15 15.32 -0.04
CA ALA A 93 -16.49 14.45 -1.16
C ALA A 93 -16.40 12.96 -0.77
N LEU A 94 -15.40 12.57 0.04
CA LEU A 94 -15.32 11.20 0.58
C LEU A 94 -16.51 10.84 1.48
N LYS A 95 -17.11 11.81 2.18
CA LYS A 95 -18.34 11.59 2.96
C LYS A 95 -19.59 11.37 2.08
N ARG A 96 -19.57 11.73 0.79
CA ARG A 96 -20.72 11.55 -0.12
C ARG A 96 -21.02 10.08 -0.42
N PHE A 97 -20.02 9.20 -0.34
CA PHE A 97 -20.19 7.77 -0.59
C PHE A 97 -20.87 7.01 0.57
N GLY A 98 -21.28 7.71 1.63
CA GLY A 98 -21.98 7.12 2.77
C GLY A 98 -21.12 6.15 3.59
N ALA A 99 -21.67 5.65 4.69
CA ALA A 99 -21.05 4.55 5.46
C ALA A 99 -21.19 3.18 4.75
N LYS A 100 -21.95 3.13 3.66
CA LYS A 100 -22.29 1.93 2.89
C LYS A 100 -21.39 1.85 1.66
N GLY A 101 -20.11 1.53 1.88
CA GLY A 101 -19.16 1.28 0.78
C GLY A 101 -19.42 -0.08 0.10
N LEU A 102 -18.74 -0.31 -1.04
CA LEU A 102 -18.75 -1.61 -1.72
C LEU A 102 -18.21 -2.70 -0.78
N LYS A 103 -18.92 -3.82 -0.66
CA LYS A 103 -18.54 -4.94 0.21
C LYS A 103 -18.00 -6.07 -0.64
N ILE A 104 -16.69 -6.26 -0.59
CA ILE A 104 -16.00 -7.31 -1.33
C ILE A 104 -15.70 -8.46 -0.37
N GLU A 105 -16.09 -9.66 -0.75
CA GLU A 105 -15.78 -10.87 -0.02
C GLU A 105 -14.57 -11.59 -0.65
N PHE A 106 -13.67 -12.07 0.22
CA PHE A 106 -12.54 -12.89 -0.20
C PHE A 106 -12.95 -14.35 -0.21
N GLY A 107 -12.79 -15.01 -1.36
CA GLY A 107 -13.13 -16.41 -1.54
C GLY A 107 -14.55 -16.64 -2.05
N VAL A 108 -14.77 -17.86 -2.54
CA VAL A 108 -16.02 -18.29 -3.15
C VAL A 108 -16.91 -18.88 -2.06
N SER A 109 -18.05 -18.26 -1.84
CA SER A 109 -19.25 -19.05 -1.57
C SER A 109 -20.29 -18.65 -2.61
N ALA A 110 -20.17 -19.21 -3.81
CA ALA A 110 -21.23 -19.16 -4.83
C ALA A 110 -22.57 -19.65 -4.25
N THR A 111 -22.52 -20.46 -3.19
CA THR A 111 -23.65 -20.91 -2.37
C THR A 111 -24.22 -19.84 -1.43
N ALA A 112 -23.42 -18.90 -0.92
CA ALA A 112 -23.92 -17.80 -0.08
C ALA A 112 -24.61 -16.68 -0.90
N ALA A 113 -24.22 -16.52 -2.16
CA ALA A 113 -24.86 -15.56 -3.06
C ALA A 113 -26.33 -15.89 -3.35
N GLN A 114 -26.73 -17.17 -3.27
CA GLN A 114 -28.10 -17.60 -3.55
C GLN A 114 -29.07 -17.37 -2.38
N SER A 115 -28.59 -17.25 -1.14
CA SER A 115 -29.43 -17.03 0.05
C SER A 115 -29.61 -15.54 0.41
N ALA A 116 -28.86 -14.63 -0.23
CA ALA A 116 -28.97 -13.19 0.00
C ALA A 116 -30.09 -12.50 -0.82
N ALA A 117 -30.89 -13.26 -1.58
CA ALA A 117 -31.99 -12.73 -2.40
C ALA A 117 -33.11 -12.00 -1.60
N ALA A 118 -33.08 -12.04 -0.26
CA ALA A 118 -34.13 -11.47 0.58
C ALA A 118 -34.07 -9.94 0.72
N GLU A 119 -32.90 -9.30 0.62
CA GLU A 119 -32.80 -7.83 0.58
C GLU A 119 -31.58 -7.41 -0.26
N ALA A 120 -31.80 -6.63 -1.32
CA ALA A 120 -30.69 -6.06 -2.10
C ALA A 120 -30.00 -4.97 -1.27
N VAL A 121 -28.95 -5.37 -0.56
CA VAL A 121 -28.09 -4.45 0.18
C VAL A 121 -27.18 -3.74 -0.81
N GLU A 122 -27.07 -2.41 -0.70
CA GLU A 122 -26.16 -1.59 -1.52
C GLU A 122 -24.72 -2.12 -1.40
N GLY A 123 -24.10 -2.44 -2.53
CA GLY A 123 -22.70 -2.84 -2.64
C GLY A 123 -22.41 -4.34 -2.50
N THR A 124 -23.43 -5.21 -2.53
CA THR A 124 -23.26 -6.68 -2.47
C THR A 124 -23.77 -7.43 -3.71
N ASN A 125 -24.30 -6.73 -4.72
CA ASN A 125 -25.03 -7.33 -5.85
C ASN A 125 -24.15 -7.61 -7.08
N HIS A 126 -22.84 -7.43 -6.98
CA HIS A 126 -21.90 -7.58 -8.09
C HIS A 126 -21.39 -9.01 -8.32
N SER A 127 -21.40 -9.86 -7.28
CA SER A 127 -20.94 -11.27 -7.32
C SER A 127 -19.55 -11.47 -7.95
N VAL A 128 -18.63 -10.52 -7.75
CA VAL A 128 -17.24 -10.62 -8.26
C VAL A 128 -16.33 -11.20 -7.17
N PRO A 129 -15.76 -12.39 -7.35
CA PRO A 129 -14.90 -13.01 -6.35
C PRO A 129 -13.47 -12.47 -6.40
N VAL A 130 -12.92 -12.17 -5.22
CA VAL A 130 -11.50 -11.84 -5.04
C VAL A 130 -10.81 -12.98 -4.30
N PHE A 131 -9.65 -13.39 -4.79
CA PHE A 131 -8.85 -14.47 -4.25
C PHE A 131 -7.57 -13.95 -3.59
N LEU A 132 -7.00 -14.74 -2.67
CA LEU A 132 -5.72 -14.39 -2.05
C LEU A 132 -4.55 -14.40 -3.04
N THR A 133 -4.69 -15.14 -4.15
CA THR A 133 -3.69 -15.20 -5.23
C THR A 133 -3.75 -14.00 -6.16
N ASP A 134 -4.81 -13.20 -6.12
CA ASP A 134 -4.92 -12.02 -6.96
C ASP A 134 -3.89 -10.98 -6.54
N THR A 135 -3.23 -10.38 -7.54
CA THR A 135 -2.41 -9.19 -7.32
C THR A 135 -3.30 -7.99 -7.01
N ILE A 136 -2.72 -6.96 -6.38
CA ILE A 136 -3.45 -5.71 -6.15
C ILE A 136 -3.85 -5.02 -7.48
N ARG A 137 -3.12 -5.28 -8.57
CA ARG A 137 -3.54 -4.89 -9.93
C ARG A 137 -4.83 -5.62 -10.33
N ASP A 138 -4.85 -6.95 -10.27
CA ASP A 138 -6.03 -7.76 -10.61
C ASP A 138 -7.24 -7.36 -9.75
N PHE A 139 -6.99 -7.06 -8.47
CA PHE A 139 -8.02 -6.56 -7.56
C PHE A 139 -8.67 -5.26 -8.04
N LYS A 140 -7.91 -4.30 -8.57
CA LYS A 140 -8.47 -3.05 -9.12
C LYS A 140 -9.33 -3.27 -10.35
N GLU A 141 -8.92 -4.21 -11.21
CA GLU A 141 -9.70 -4.59 -12.39
C GLU A 141 -11.03 -5.23 -11.96
N LYS A 142 -10.97 -6.19 -11.01
CA LYS A 142 -12.16 -6.80 -10.40
C LYS A 142 -13.04 -5.80 -9.67
N LEU A 143 -12.46 -4.80 -9.03
CA LEU A 143 -13.19 -3.72 -8.37
C LEU A 143 -13.97 -2.87 -9.38
N SER A 144 -13.35 -2.55 -10.52
CA SER A 144 -14.04 -1.82 -11.59
C SER A 144 -15.17 -2.65 -12.19
N ASP A 145 -14.96 -3.95 -12.42
CA ASP A 145 -16.01 -4.87 -12.86
C ASP A 145 -17.14 -4.96 -11.82
N ALA A 146 -16.80 -4.99 -10.53
CA ALA A 146 -17.79 -5.01 -9.46
C ALA A 146 -18.66 -3.75 -9.44
N CYS A 147 -18.05 -2.56 -9.56
CA CYS A 147 -18.79 -1.30 -9.66
C CYS A 147 -19.70 -1.26 -10.89
N ARG A 148 -19.22 -1.74 -12.05
CA ARG A 148 -20.03 -1.83 -13.27
C ARG A 148 -21.25 -2.73 -13.08
N ARG A 149 -21.07 -3.94 -12.55
CA ARG A 149 -22.19 -4.89 -12.31
C ARG A 149 -23.19 -4.36 -11.28
N GLU A 150 -22.71 -3.72 -10.22
CA GLU A 150 -23.56 -3.08 -9.21
C GLU A 150 -24.40 -1.96 -9.84
N SER A 151 -23.78 -1.10 -10.67
CA SER A 151 -24.47 -0.05 -11.42
C SER A 151 -25.56 -0.62 -12.34
N GLU A 152 -25.25 -1.69 -13.09
CA GLU A 152 -26.22 -2.35 -13.97
C GLU A 152 -27.40 -2.95 -13.20
N PHE A 153 -27.12 -3.59 -12.06
CA PHE A 153 -28.16 -4.14 -11.18
C PHE A 153 -29.16 -3.07 -10.71
N TRP A 154 -28.65 -1.94 -10.18
CA TRP A 154 -29.52 -0.85 -9.71
C TRP A 154 -30.25 -0.14 -10.85
N ARG A 155 -29.62 -0.04 -12.03
CA ARG A 155 -30.28 0.47 -13.24
C ARG A 155 -31.46 -0.41 -13.65
N ASN A 156 -31.31 -1.73 -13.61
CA ASN A 156 -32.38 -2.67 -13.94
C ASN A 156 -33.52 -2.66 -12.92
N ARG A 157 -33.23 -2.30 -11.66
CA ARG A 157 -34.22 -2.17 -10.59
C ARG A 157 -34.99 -0.83 -10.63
N GLY A 158 -34.48 0.17 -11.36
CA GLY A 158 -35.09 1.50 -11.48
C GLY A 158 -34.52 2.57 -10.52
N ASP A 159 -33.48 2.25 -9.76
CA ASP A 159 -32.86 3.17 -8.79
C ASP A 159 -31.64 3.90 -9.42
N ALA A 160 -31.92 4.90 -10.26
CA ALA A 160 -30.89 5.63 -11.01
C ALA A 160 -29.86 6.36 -10.13
N ASP A 161 -30.27 6.88 -8.97
CA ASP A 161 -29.38 7.59 -8.04
C ASP A 161 -28.28 6.68 -7.50
N VAL A 162 -28.61 5.43 -7.18
CA VAL A 162 -27.65 4.43 -6.67
C VAL A 162 -26.75 3.96 -7.81
N ALA A 163 -27.33 3.68 -8.98
CA ALA A 163 -26.57 3.27 -10.17
C ALA A 163 -25.49 4.30 -10.53
N THR A 164 -25.82 5.60 -10.49
CA THR A 164 -24.90 6.69 -10.83
C THR A 164 -23.69 6.75 -9.89
N LYS A 165 -23.84 6.37 -8.62
CA LYS A 165 -22.70 6.33 -7.67
C LYS A 165 -21.62 5.35 -8.10
N PHE A 166 -22.00 4.25 -8.75
CA PHE A 166 -21.09 3.18 -9.15
C PHE A 166 -20.65 3.28 -10.61
N SER A 167 -21.42 3.94 -11.48
CA SER A 167 -21.10 4.09 -12.91
C SER A 167 -19.83 4.90 -13.17
N ASP A 168 -19.56 5.89 -12.33
CA ASP A 168 -18.49 6.86 -12.56
C ASP A 168 -17.13 6.41 -11.99
N ILE A 169 -17.08 5.20 -11.43
CA ILE A 169 -15.92 4.67 -10.74
C ILE A 169 -15.08 3.82 -11.69
N GLU A 170 -14.03 4.42 -12.25
CA GLU A 170 -13.01 3.71 -13.03
C GLU A 170 -11.69 3.63 -12.25
N MET A 171 -11.24 2.42 -11.92
CA MET A 171 -9.99 2.24 -11.17
C MET A 171 -8.78 2.30 -12.09
N ASN A 172 -8.16 3.48 -12.18
CA ASN A 172 -6.91 3.68 -12.89
C ASN A 172 -5.66 3.46 -11.98
N HIS A 173 -4.46 3.64 -12.56
CA HIS A 173 -3.18 3.52 -11.85
C HIS A 173 -2.96 4.60 -10.78
N ARG A 174 -3.73 5.69 -10.78
CA ARG A 174 -3.63 6.77 -9.79
C ARG A 174 -4.24 6.39 -8.45
N TYR A 175 -5.20 5.46 -8.42
CA TYR A 175 -5.78 4.99 -7.17
C TYR A 175 -4.78 4.13 -6.39
N LEU A 176 -4.74 4.31 -5.08
CA LEU A 176 -3.95 3.54 -4.14
C LEU A 176 -4.89 2.62 -3.37
N VAL A 177 -4.54 1.34 -3.30
CA VAL A 177 -5.21 0.38 -2.43
C VAL A 177 -4.42 0.31 -1.14
N MET A 178 -5.08 0.51 -0.01
CA MET A 178 -4.44 0.55 1.29
C MET A 178 -5.13 -0.41 2.26
N ALA A 179 -4.33 -1.04 3.11
CA ALA A 179 -4.82 -1.84 4.22
C ALA A 179 -4.86 -0.99 5.50
N HIS A 180 -5.92 -1.16 6.28
CA HIS A 180 -6.01 -0.57 7.61
C HIS A 180 -5.07 -1.30 8.58
N VAL A 181 -4.28 -0.53 9.32
CA VAL A 181 -3.50 -1.02 10.45
C VAL A 181 -4.14 -0.43 11.72
N PRO A 182 -4.70 -1.28 12.60
CA PRO A 182 -5.33 -0.79 13.81
C PRO A 182 -4.31 -0.09 14.71
N SER A 183 -4.70 1.05 15.27
CA SER A 183 -3.87 1.75 16.26
C SER A 183 -3.50 0.84 17.44
N SER A 184 -2.37 1.11 18.09
CA SER A 184 -1.89 0.35 19.25
C SER A 184 -2.95 0.25 20.36
N LYS A 185 -3.74 1.31 20.57
CA LYS A 185 -4.86 1.33 21.53
C LYS A 185 -5.95 0.33 21.16
N VAL A 186 -6.36 0.27 19.89
CA VAL A 186 -7.35 -0.70 19.39
C VAL A 186 -6.82 -2.13 19.57
N VAL A 187 -5.56 -2.37 19.21
CA VAL A 187 -4.90 -3.68 19.39
C VAL A 187 -4.86 -4.08 20.87
N GLN A 188 -4.53 -3.16 21.78
CA GLN A 188 -4.52 -3.43 23.22
C GLN A 188 -5.92 -3.76 23.76
N MET A 189 -6.96 -3.03 23.35
CA MET A 189 -8.33 -3.32 23.75
C MET A 189 -8.83 -4.66 23.17
N GLN A 190 -8.45 -4.97 21.93
CA GLN A 190 -8.73 -6.26 21.31
C GLN A 190 -8.10 -7.41 22.10
N LYS A 191 -6.82 -7.27 22.51
CA LYS A 191 -6.11 -8.24 23.35
C LYS A 191 -6.74 -8.42 24.74
N LYS A 192 -7.38 -7.38 25.27
CA LYS A 192 -8.13 -7.41 26.55
C LYS A 192 -9.57 -7.92 26.39
N ASN A 193 -9.98 -8.35 25.20
CA ASN A 193 -11.35 -8.76 24.87
C ASN A 193 -12.43 -7.68 25.14
N LEU A 194 -12.06 -6.40 25.08
CA LEU A 194 -12.97 -5.26 25.29
C LEU A 194 -13.69 -4.81 24.00
N GLN A 195 -13.86 -5.72 23.04
CA GLN A 195 -14.40 -5.40 21.71
C GLN A 195 -15.87 -4.94 21.74
N SER A 196 -16.62 -5.31 22.78
CA SER A 196 -18.02 -4.93 22.97
C SER A 196 -18.20 -3.53 23.56
N THR A 197 -17.13 -2.87 24.00
CA THR A 197 -17.23 -1.57 24.66
C THR A 197 -17.45 -0.43 23.65
N SER A 198 -18.23 0.59 24.04
CA SER A 198 -18.41 1.81 23.25
C SER A 198 -17.06 2.52 22.98
N GLU A 199 -16.14 2.45 23.94
CA GLU A 199 -14.78 2.99 23.79
C GLU A 199 -13.98 2.31 22.68
N TYR A 200 -14.11 0.98 22.53
CA TYR A 200 -13.50 0.24 21.44
C TYR A 200 -14.06 0.69 20.09
N ALA A 201 -15.39 0.81 19.97
CA ALA A 201 -16.03 1.29 18.74
C ALA A 201 -15.58 2.71 18.38
N HIS A 202 -15.52 3.63 19.35
CA HIS A 202 -15.04 4.99 19.15
C HIS A 202 -13.57 5.03 18.72
N ALA A 203 -12.69 4.25 19.37
CA ALA A 203 -11.28 4.20 19.02
C ALA A 203 -11.04 3.55 17.64
N GLN A 204 -11.84 2.54 17.28
CA GLN A 204 -11.79 1.92 15.96
C GLN A 204 -12.22 2.93 14.89
N GLN A 205 -13.30 3.69 15.12
CA GLN A 205 -13.74 4.74 14.21
C GLN A 205 -12.69 5.85 14.06
N LEU A 206 -12.03 6.26 15.15
CA LEU A 206 -10.96 7.25 15.11
C LEU A 206 -9.79 6.74 14.26
N SER A 207 -9.39 5.48 14.44
CA SER A 207 -8.32 4.84 13.64
C SER A 207 -8.70 4.68 12.17
N LEU A 208 -9.96 4.39 11.84
CA LEU A 208 -10.40 4.38 10.44
C LEU A 208 -10.30 5.76 9.80
N ASN A 209 -10.60 6.83 10.54
CA ASN A 209 -10.53 8.20 10.01
C ASN A 209 -9.11 8.76 9.94
N ASP A 210 -8.18 8.22 10.72
CA ASP A 210 -6.79 8.65 10.75
C ASP A 210 -6.02 8.21 9.48
N PRO A 211 -5.51 9.15 8.66
CA PRO A 211 -4.71 8.82 7.48
C PRO A 211 -3.46 7.98 7.78
N MET A 212 -2.92 8.11 9.00
CA MET A 212 -1.72 7.40 9.44
C MET A 212 -1.98 5.91 9.70
N SER A 213 -3.24 5.50 9.87
CA SER A 213 -3.60 4.10 10.07
C SER A 213 -3.76 3.33 8.74
N TRP A 214 -3.39 3.93 7.60
CA TRP A 214 -3.54 3.31 6.27
C TRP A 214 -2.18 3.11 5.60
N VAL A 215 -1.87 1.85 5.27
CA VAL A 215 -0.61 1.46 4.63
C VAL A 215 -0.89 1.08 3.18
N PRO A 216 -0.20 1.68 2.20
CA PRO A 216 -0.36 1.31 0.80
C PRO A 216 0.10 -0.12 0.55
N LEU A 217 -0.65 -0.81 -0.31
CA LEU A 217 -0.27 -2.11 -0.85
C LEU A 217 0.41 -1.92 -2.21
N ASP A 218 1.33 -2.80 -2.49
CA ASP A 218 2.08 -2.84 -3.73
C ASP A 218 1.24 -3.46 -4.85
N PHE A 219 1.27 -2.86 -6.04
CA PHE A 219 0.45 -3.31 -7.15
C PHE A 219 0.89 -4.67 -7.73
N GLU A 220 2.16 -5.05 -7.51
CA GLU A 220 2.76 -6.29 -8.05
C GLU A 220 2.55 -7.49 -7.12
N ASN A 221 2.26 -7.23 -5.85
CA ASN A 221 2.15 -8.27 -4.84
C ASN A 221 0.73 -8.81 -4.75
N ALA A 222 0.61 -10.10 -4.47
CA ALA A 222 -0.66 -10.75 -4.18
C ALA A 222 -1.08 -10.57 -2.72
N PHE A 223 -2.38 -10.67 -2.43
CA PHE A 223 -2.88 -10.64 -1.04
C PHE A 223 -2.26 -11.73 -0.15
N SER A 224 -1.89 -12.88 -0.73
CA SER A 224 -1.21 -13.98 -0.02
C SER A 224 0.14 -13.56 0.57
N GLN A 225 0.86 -12.64 -0.06
CA GLN A 225 2.14 -12.12 0.43
C GLN A 225 1.97 -11.19 1.63
N TYR A 226 0.74 -10.69 1.82
CA TYR A 226 0.36 -9.77 2.88
C TYR A 226 -0.25 -10.45 4.10
N VAL A 227 -0.40 -11.77 4.07
CA VAL A 227 -1.01 -12.56 5.16
C VAL A 227 -0.27 -12.37 6.48
N SER A 228 1.06 -12.42 6.47
CA SER A 228 1.87 -12.26 7.68
C SER A 228 1.79 -10.86 8.28
N LYS A 229 1.56 -9.83 7.44
CA LYS A 229 1.57 -8.42 7.85
C LYS A 229 0.21 -7.91 8.30
N PHE A 230 -0.85 -8.27 7.58
CA PHE A 230 -2.19 -7.72 7.79
C PHE A 230 -3.25 -8.78 8.15
N GLY A 231 -2.90 -10.07 8.11
CA GLY A 231 -3.82 -11.14 8.48
C GLY A 231 -4.88 -11.46 7.42
N PHE A 232 -4.63 -11.17 6.14
CA PHE A 232 -5.52 -11.61 5.06
C PHE A 232 -5.80 -13.12 5.17
N GLY A 233 -7.06 -13.54 5.06
CA GLY A 233 -7.47 -14.94 5.19
C GLY A 233 -7.69 -15.44 6.62
N HIS A 234 -7.22 -14.72 7.65
CA HIS A 234 -7.39 -15.13 9.07
C HIS A 234 -8.35 -14.21 9.86
N GLY A 235 -8.85 -13.16 9.24
CA GLY A 235 -9.77 -12.22 9.89
C GLY A 235 -10.33 -11.18 8.94
N LYS A 236 -11.10 -10.24 9.51
CA LYS A 236 -11.64 -9.10 8.76
C LYS A 236 -10.52 -8.06 8.58
N VAL A 237 -10.15 -7.80 7.34
CA VAL A 237 -9.22 -6.73 6.97
C VAL A 237 -10.00 -5.64 6.26
N SER A 238 -9.87 -4.40 6.71
CA SER A 238 -10.49 -3.25 6.04
C SER A 238 -9.56 -2.71 4.98
N LEU A 239 -10.07 -2.61 3.75
CA LEU A 239 -9.39 -1.98 2.63
C LEU A 239 -9.98 -0.60 2.36
N ARG A 240 -9.14 0.32 1.90
CA ARG A 240 -9.56 1.62 1.38
C ARG A 240 -8.88 1.87 0.06
N VAL A 241 -9.66 2.36 -0.90
CA VAL A 241 -9.16 2.83 -2.19
C VAL A 241 -9.27 4.35 -2.21
N VAL A 242 -8.15 5.04 -2.44
CA VAL A 242 -8.08 6.51 -2.46
C VAL A 242 -7.32 6.95 -3.70
N GLU A 243 -7.73 8.05 -4.32
CA GLU A 243 -6.94 8.66 -5.39
C GLU A 243 -5.59 9.15 -4.83
N GLY A 244 -4.49 8.71 -5.42
CA GLY A 244 -3.12 9.08 -5.07
C GLY A 244 -2.77 10.50 -5.49
N THR A 245 -3.50 11.49 -4.96
CA THR A 245 -3.17 12.90 -5.12
C THR A 245 -1.86 13.22 -4.41
N GLU A 246 -1.07 14.13 -4.95
CA GLU A 246 0.22 14.53 -4.35
C GLU A 246 0.06 15.07 -2.91
N GLY A 247 -1.07 15.71 -2.61
CA GLY A 247 -1.41 16.14 -1.25
C GLY A 247 -1.55 14.97 -0.29
N TYR A 248 -2.27 13.91 -0.68
CA TYR A 248 -2.42 12.71 0.15
C TYR A 248 -1.09 12.00 0.37
N LYS A 249 -0.30 11.84 -0.70
CA LYS A 249 1.03 11.22 -0.66
C LYS A 249 1.98 11.94 0.29
N ALA A 250 1.94 13.27 0.32
CA ALA A 250 2.80 14.07 1.19
C ALA A 250 2.42 13.97 2.68
N VAL A 251 1.14 13.77 2.99
CA VAL A 251 0.64 13.70 4.38
C VAL A 251 0.80 12.31 4.99
N ASN A 252 0.73 11.25 4.20
CA ASN A 252 0.84 9.87 4.70
C ASN A 252 2.31 9.41 4.77
N PRO A 253 2.91 9.24 5.96
CA PRO A 253 4.30 8.81 6.09
C PRO A 253 4.51 7.34 5.75
N HIS A 254 3.48 6.49 5.85
CA HIS A 254 3.59 5.11 5.36
C HIS A 254 3.72 5.08 3.84
N TYR A 255 3.15 6.06 3.14
CA TYR A 255 3.36 6.21 1.71
C TYR A 255 4.81 6.63 1.39
N GLN A 256 5.37 7.56 2.17
CA GLN A 256 6.78 7.96 2.01
C GLN A 256 7.73 6.79 2.27
N ALA A 257 7.54 6.05 3.37
CA ALA A 257 8.33 4.86 3.67
C ALA A 257 8.19 3.78 2.59
N TRP A 258 6.98 3.58 2.05
CA TRP A 258 6.75 2.66 0.94
C TRP A 258 7.47 3.09 -0.34
N LEU A 259 7.48 4.39 -0.66
CA LEU A 259 8.24 4.92 -1.79
C LEU A 259 9.74 4.73 -1.62
N GLU A 260 10.26 4.94 -0.42
CA GLU A 260 11.68 4.72 -0.10
C GLU A 260 12.06 3.24 -0.26
N ASP A 261 11.21 2.33 0.22
CA ASP A 261 11.41 0.88 0.07
C ASP A 261 11.36 0.44 -1.40
N LYS A 262 10.42 0.98 -2.18
CA LYS A 262 10.34 0.74 -3.63
C LYS A 262 11.55 1.26 -4.38
N ARG A 263 12.01 2.48 -4.07
CA ARG A 263 13.26 3.01 -4.63
C ARG A 263 14.44 2.11 -4.30
N THR A 264 14.51 1.62 -3.06
CA THR A 264 15.58 0.72 -2.61
C THR A 264 15.54 -0.63 -3.33
N THR A 265 14.34 -1.19 -3.56
CA THR A 265 14.15 -2.47 -4.25
C THR A 265 14.54 -2.38 -5.72
N THR A 266 14.11 -1.34 -6.43
CA THR A 266 14.52 -1.11 -7.83
C THR A 266 16.05 -0.99 -7.96
N LEU A 267 16.71 -0.40 -6.94
CA LEU A 267 18.15 -0.30 -6.96
C LEU A 267 18.83 -1.66 -6.80
N LYS A 268 18.29 -2.58 -5.99
CA LYS A 268 18.85 -3.95 -5.81
C LYS A 268 18.86 -4.77 -7.10
N ASP A 269 17.93 -4.49 -8.00
CA ASP A 269 17.79 -5.20 -9.29
C ASP A 269 18.61 -4.55 -10.43
N LEU A 270 19.33 -3.44 -10.16
CA LEU A 270 20.27 -2.86 -11.12
C LEU A 270 21.55 -3.71 -11.15
N ASN A 271 21.56 -4.74 -11.99
CA ASN A 271 22.77 -5.45 -12.41
C ASN A 271 22.97 -5.25 -13.91
N GLU A 272 23.68 -4.20 -14.30
CA GLU A 272 24.11 -3.94 -15.67
C GLU A 272 25.59 -4.27 -15.84
N VAL A 273 26.08 -4.24 -17.08
CA VAL A 273 27.45 -4.64 -17.42
C VAL A 273 28.50 -3.76 -16.72
N ASP A 274 28.24 -2.46 -16.59
CA ASP A 274 29.19 -1.49 -16.02
C ASP A 274 28.74 -0.86 -14.69
N ARG A 275 27.56 -1.24 -14.19
CA ARG A 275 27.02 -0.80 -12.90
C ARG A 275 26.26 -1.90 -12.20
N CYS A 276 26.48 -2.06 -10.89
CA CYS A 276 25.64 -2.92 -10.06
C CYS A 276 25.31 -2.27 -8.71
N PHE A 277 24.32 -2.84 -8.04
CA PHE A 277 24.09 -2.57 -6.62
C PHE A 277 25.11 -3.30 -5.74
N GLY A 278 25.52 -2.63 -4.67
CA GLY A 278 26.27 -3.25 -3.59
C GLY A 278 26.36 -2.36 -2.37
N TRP A 279 27.35 -2.61 -1.54
CA TRP A 279 27.64 -1.83 -0.35
C TRP A 279 29.05 -1.28 -0.44
N ALA A 280 29.25 -0.06 0.06
CA ALA A 280 30.58 0.52 0.16
C ALA A 280 30.82 1.07 1.57
N LYS A 281 32.08 1.06 2.00
CA LYS A 281 32.48 1.62 3.30
C LYS A 281 32.32 3.13 3.27
N PHE A 282 31.48 3.64 4.15
CA PHE A 282 31.34 5.05 4.47
C PHE A 282 32.09 5.32 5.76
N VAL A 283 33.09 6.19 5.71
CA VAL A 283 33.78 6.68 6.89
C VAL A 283 33.06 7.92 7.36
N HIS A 284 32.45 7.87 8.55
CA HIS A 284 31.88 9.06 9.15
C HIS A 284 33.04 10.02 9.42
N LYS A 285 32.99 11.22 8.82
CA LYS A 285 33.75 12.33 9.34
C LYS A 285 33.21 12.50 10.75
N VAL A 286 33.98 12.07 11.75
CA VAL A 286 33.67 12.37 13.15
C VAL A 286 33.29 13.84 13.17
N ASP A 287 32.23 14.21 13.90
CA ASP A 287 31.90 15.59 14.24
C ASP A 287 33.01 16.14 15.15
N GLY A 288 34.26 16.05 14.69
CA GLY A 288 35.41 16.67 15.24
C GLY A 288 35.04 18.12 15.24
N LYS A 289 34.75 18.61 16.44
CA LYS A 289 34.79 20.02 16.78
C LYS A 289 35.91 20.59 15.94
N GLN A 290 35.58 21.37 14.91
CA GLN A 290 36.56 22.07 14.12
C GLN A 290 37.26 23.00 15.09
N THR A 291 38.31 22.51 15.74
CA THR A 291 39.28 23.38 16.38
C THR A 291 39.93 24.10 15.21
N ALA A 292 39.44 25.32 15.01
CA ALA A 292 39.84 26.24 13.96
C ALA A 292 41.35 26.46 14.00
N ALA A 293 42.10 25.65 13.28
CA ALA A 293 43.48 25.92 12.94
C ALA A 293 43.82 25.17 11.67
N SER A 294 44.26 25.93 10.66
CA SER A 294 44.85 25.48 9.38
C SER A 294 43.90 25.43 8.19
N ALA A 295 43.45 26.61 7.76
CA ALA A 295 42.97 26.85 6.41
C ALA A 295 44.17 27.14 5.48
N SER A 296 44.54 26.18 4.65
CA SER A 296 45.25 26.43 3.38
C SER A 296 44.92 25.30 2.42
N SER A 297 43.96 25.52 1.52
CA SER A 297 43.60 24.56 0.47
C SER A 297 43.70 25.21 -0.91
N SER A 298 44.74 24.83 -1.66
CA SER A 298 44.71 24.80 -3.13
C SER A 298 43.83 23.63 -3.58
N ALA A 299 42.98 23.88 -4.57
CA ALA A 299 42.07 22.91 -5.15
C ALA A 299 42.79 22.11 -6.25
N GLU A 300 43.55 21.09 -5.88
CA GLU A 300 44.03 20.07 -6.82
C GLU A 300 43.21 18.78 -6.63
N SER A 301 42.86 18.19 -7.77
CA SER A 301 42.12 16.93 -7.96
C SER A 301 42.42 15.89 -6.86
N ARG A 302 41.47 15.75 -5.93
CA ARG A 302 41.58 14.88 -4.76
C ARG A 302 41.29 13.44 -5.16
N VAL A 303 42.29 12.76 -5.72
CA VAL A 303 42.39 11.30 -5.54
C VAL A 303 42.55 11.12 -4.03
N GLU A 304 41.48 10.71 -3.36
CA GLU A 304 41.53 10.36 -1.94
C GLU A 304 42.55 9.22 -1.81
N LYS A 305 43.79 9.56 -1.41
CA LYS A 305 44.78 8.57 -0.96
C LYS A 305 44.04 7.65 -0.01
N VAL A 306 44.11 6.33 -0.26
CA VAL A 306 43.44 5.29 0.52
C VAL A 306 43.55 5.61 2.01
N HIS A 307 42.49 6.23 2.55
CA HIS A 307 42.50 6.72 3.92
C HIS A 307 42.35 5.48 4.78
N ARG A 308 43.45 5.05 5.37
CA ARG A 308 43.42 4.01 6.39
C ARG A 308 42.69 4.64 7.57
N PRO A 309 41.55 4.10 7.99
CA PRO A 309 40.76 4.76 9.03
C PRO A 309 41.61 4.90 10.29
N GLU A 310 41.69 6.13 10.79
CA GLU A 310 42.43 6.44 12.01
C GLU A 310 41.72 5.80 13.22
N PRO A 311 42.45 5.46 14.30
CA PRO A 311 41.84 4.91 15.51
C PRO A 311 40.79 5.88 16.08
N GLY A 312 39.50 5.53 15.92
CA GLY A 312 38.37 6.34 16.38
C GLY A 312 37.41 6.80 15.28
N GLU A 313 37.73 6.59 14.00
CA GLU A 313 36.75 6.81 12.92
C GLU A 313 35.71 5.68 12.91
N SER A 314 34.42 6.06 12.87
CA SER A 314 33.34 5.10 12.71
C SER A 314 33.17 4.78 11.22
N VAL A 315 33.26 3.50 10.86
CA VAL A 315 33.06 3.00 9.50
C VAL A 315 31.78 2.19 9.46
N GLU A 316 30.91 2.50 8.51
CA GLU A 316 29.69 1.72 8.25
C GLU A 316 29.57 1.34 6.78
N TRP A 317 28.92 0.22 6.48
CA TRP A 317 28.63 -0.18 5.11
C TRP A 317 27.30 0.43 4.67
N ARG A 318 27.30 1.23 3.61
CA ARG A 318 26.09 1.84 3.05
C ARG A 318 25.76 1.30 1.66
N PRO A 319 24.47 1.18 1.31
CA PRO A 319 24.06 0.79 -0.03
C PRO A 319 24.52 1.85 -1.05
N ALA A 320 25.08 1.37 -2.16
CA ALA A 320 25.60 2.20 -3.23
C ALA A 320 25.40 1.55 -4.60
N ILE A 321 25.29 2.39 -5.63
CA ILE A 321 25.47 2.00 -7.01
C ILE A 321 26.94 2.11 -7.35
N ILE A 322 27.52 0.97 -7.71
CA ILE A 322 28.94 0.79 -7.93
C ILE A 322 29.15 0.65 -9.42
N ARG A 323 30.00 1.50 -10.00
CA ARG A 323 30.40 1.45 -11.41
C ARG A 323 31.88 1.18 -11.53
N LYS A 324 32.28 0.50 -12.60
CA LYS A 324 33.69 0.45 -12.97
C LYS A 324 34.18 1.89 -13.20
N ALA A 325 35.31 2.26 -12.61
CA ALA A 325 35.96 3.52 -12.97
C ALA A 325 36.35 3.40 -14.45
N ARG A 326 35.52 3.93 -15.37
CA ARG A 326 35.83 3.86 -16.80
C ARG A 326 37.15 4.56 -17.04
N ASP A 327 37.99 3.94 -17.86
CA ASP A 327 39.21 4.51 -18.42
C ASP A 327 38.80 5.76 -19.23
N GLY A 328 38.80 6.92 -18.57
CA GLY A 328 38.94 8.18 -19.29
C GLY A 328 40.18 8.02 -20.16
N ARG A 329 40.10 8.44 -21.43
CA ARG A 329 41.06 8.20 -22.53
C ARG A 329 42.55 8.52 -22.27
N ASN A 330 42.96 8.89 -21.06
CA ASN A 330 44.35 9.01 -20.68
C ASN A 330 44.77 7.82 -19.80
N ASP A 331 45.58 6.98 -20.42
CA ASP A 331 46.27 5.80 -19.90
C ASP A 331 46.86 5.99 -18.50
N ASP A 332 46.12 5.53 -17.49
CA ASP A 332 46.75 4.95 -16.31
C ASP A 332 46.07 3.61 -16.04
N TYR A 333 46.65 2.56 -16.63
CA TYR A 333 46.31 1.14 -16.45
C TYR A 333 46.31 0.67 -14.97
N GLN A 334 46.59 1.55 -14.01
CA GLN A 334 46.69 1.25 -12.58
C GLN A 334 45.36 1.37 -11.82
N ASN A 335 44.29 1.91 -12.40
CA ASN A 335 43.05 2.15 -11.64
C ASN A 335 42.04 0.99 -11.65
N ARG A 336 42.47 -0.24 -12.01
CA ARG A 336 41.62 -1.45 -11.99
C ARG A 336 41.09 -1.78 -10.60
N ASP A 337 41.76 -1.30 -9.56
CA ASP A 337 41.39 -1.56 -8.18
C ASP A 337 40.41 -0.53 -7.60
N TYR A 338 39.85 0.37 -8.40
CA TYR A 338 38.91 1.38 -7.91
C TYR A 338 37.56 1.33 -8.61
N PHE A 339 36.52 1.58 -7.83
CA PHE A 339 35.15 1.70 -8.30
C PHE A 339 34.64 3.11 -8.06
N ARG A 340 33.81 3.59 -8.98
CA ARG A 340 33.02 4.79 -8.75
C ARG A 340 31.78 4.42 -7.96
N VAL A 341 31.63 4.98 -6.78
CA VAL A 341 30.57 4.70 -5.81
C VAL A 341 29.63 5.88 -5.73
N GLN A 342 28.35 5.60 -5.98
CA GLN A 342 27.24 6.53 -5.83
C GLN A 342 26.32 6.06 -4.71
N TRP A 343 26.29 6.78 -3.59
CA TRP A 343 25.45 6.44 -2.44
C TRP A 343 23.96 6.46 -2.81
N VAL A 344 23.22 5.42 -2.39
CA VAL A 344 21.77 5.34 -2.61
C VAL A 344 21.03 6.40 -1.80
N HIS A 345 21.50 6.65 -0.58
CA HIS A 345 20.98 7.69 0.30
C HIS A 345 22.05 8.78 0.47
N GLY A 346 22.01 9.81 -0.39
CA GLY A 346 22.90 10.96 -0.29
C GLY A 346 22.34 12.05 0.63
N THR A 347 23.22 12.82 1.26
CA THR A 347 22.83 14.05 1.96
C THR A 347 22.33 15.06 0.92
N PRO A 348 21.12 15.63 1.08
CA PRO A 348 20.62 16.63 0.15
C PRO A 348 21.59 17.83 0.13
N GLY A 349 22.11 18.17 -1.06
CA GLY A 349 23.01 19.31 -1.27
C GLY A 349 24.43 18.97 -1.72
N ASN A 350 24.86 17.70 -1.68
CA ASN A 350 26.13 17.29 -2.28
C ASN A 350 25.89 16.76 -3.70
N SER A 351 26.16 17.58 -4.72
CA SER A 351 26.03 17.19 -6.13
C SER A 351 27.09 16.17 -6.55
N ASP A 352 28.20 16.09 -5.82
CA ASP A 352 29.33 15.22 -6.13
C ASP A 352 29.23 13.90 -5.36
N ASN A 353 28.14 13.16 -5.60
CA ASN A 353 27.96 11.80 -5.06
C ASN A 353 28.78 10.74 -5.83
N ASN A 354 29.89 11.12 -6.45
CA ASN A 354 30.76 10.21 -7.20
C ASN A 354 32.10 10.07 -6.48
N PHE A 355 32.20 9.06 -5.62
CA PHE A 355 33.42 8.75 -4.89
C PHE A 355 34.21 7.67 -5.63
N LEU A 356 35.54 7.77 -5.62
CA LEU A 356 36.41 6.69 -6.11
C LEU A 356 36.89 5.90 -4.90
N LEU A 357 36.40 4.66 -4.75
CA LEU A 357 36.74 3.80 -3.63
C LEU A 357 37.49 2.57 -4.11
N HIS A 358 38.53 2.20 -3.37
CA HIS A 358 39.30 0.99 -3.63
C HIS A 358 38.42 -0.27 -3.49
N LYS A 359 38.74 -1.33 -4.23
CA LYS A 359 38.02 -2.61 -4.31
C LYS A 359 37.78 -3.25 -2.94
N SER A 360 38.71 -3.09 -1.99
CA SER A 360 38.57 -3.59 -0.62
C SER A 360 37.58 -2.81 0.26
N ALA A 361 37.10 -1.65 -0.21
CA ALA A 361 36.08 -0.82 0.43
C ALA A 361 34.70 -1.00 -0.21
N VAL A 362 34.54 -1.99 -1.10
CA VAL A 362 33.35 -2.18 -1.92
C VAL A 362 32.95 -3.67 -1.93
N LEU A 363 31.69 -3.95 -1.62
CA LEU A 363 31.06 -5.27 -1.67
C LEU A 363 29.98 -5.27 -2.75
N LEU A 364 30.18 -6.01 -3.82
CA LEU A 364 29.17 -6.17 -4.87
C LEU A 364 28.09 -7.16 -4.38
N ALA A 365 26.80 -6.88 -4.63
CA ALA A 365 25.73 -7.75 -4.13
C ALA A 365 25.73 -9.14 -4.83
N PRO A 366 25.37 -10.23 -4.12
CA PRO A 366 25.69 -11.61 -4.51
C PRO A 366 24.92 -12.23 -5.68
N ARG A 367 24.13 -11.48 -6.46
CA ARG A 367 23.33 -12.08 -7.55
C ARG A 367 24.03 -12.13 -8.92
N ALA A 368 25.36 -12.23 -8.89
CA ALA A 368 26.28 -12.37 -10.03
C ALA A 368 26.46 -11.13 -10.93
N PRO A 369 26.94 -9.99 -10.40
CA PRO A 369 27.48 -8.93 -11.24
C PRO A 369 28.80 -9.41 -11.87
N LYS A 370 28.79 -9.71 -13.17
CA LYS A 370 29.99 -9.98 -13.97
C LYS A 370 30.72 -8.67 -14.29
N ILE A 371 31.26 -7.99 -13.27
CA ILE A 371 32.03 -6.75 -13.46
C ILE A 371 33.55 -7.05 -13.57
N ASP A 372 33.99 -8.19 -13.03
CA ASP A 372 35.32 -8.80 -13.24
C ASP A 372 35.26 -10.28 -12.80
N ASP A 373 36.08 -11.15 -13.40
CA ASP A 373 36.18 -12.59 -13.04
C ASP A 373 36.86 -12.85 -11.68
N ASN A 374 37.25 -11.80 -10.95
CA ASN A 374 38.13 -11.92 -9.78
C ASN A 374 37.54 -11.27 -8.52
N THR A 375 36.62 -11.98 -7.85
CA THR A 375 36.04 -11.55 -6.56
C THR A 375 37.03 -11.79 -5.42
N HIS A 376 37.31 -10.76 -4.60
CA HIS A 376 38.26 -10.87 -3.49
C HIS A 376 37.78 -11.87 -2.43
N PHE A 377 38.64 -12.79 -1.98
CA PHE A 377 38.27 -13.92 -1.11
C PHE A 377 37.56 -13.52 0.20
N ARG A 378 37.99 -12.42 0.85
CA ARG A 378 37.34 -11.90 2.07
C ARG A 378 35.88 -11.51 1.91
N HIS A 379 35.43 -11.23 0.67
CA HIS A 379 34.04 -10.88 0.42
C HIS A 379 33.16 -12.14 0.34
N LEU A 380 33.73 -13.31 0.01
CA LEU A 380 32.98 -14.56 -0.08
C LEU A 380 32.42 -15.03 1.27
N GLU A 381 33.07 -14.70 2.39
CA GLU A 381 32.55 -15.04 3.72
C GLU A 381 31.31 -14.21 4.08
N VAL A 382 31.29 -12.93 3.72
CA VAL A 382 30.16 -12.03 3.97
C VAL A 382 28.97 -12.39 3.07
N LEU A 383 29.23 -12.85 1.84
CA LEU A 383 28.18 -13.28 0.90
C LEU A 383 27.57 -14.65 1.23
N LYS A 384 28.14 -15.42 2.16
CA LYS A 384 27.62 -16.72 2.61
C LYS A 384 26.62 -16.62 3.77
N GLN A 385 26.41 -15.42 4.31
CA GLN A 385 25.36 -15.10 5.30
C GLN A 385 24.07 -14.73 4.59
#